data_AF-A0A660YAP5-F1
#
_entry.id   AF-A0A660YAP5-F1
#
_cell.length_a   1.000
_cell.length_b   1.000
_cell.length_c   1.000
_cell.angle_alpha   90.00
_cell.angle_beta   90.00
_cell.angle_gamma   90.00
#
_symmetry.space_group_name_H-M   'P 1'
#
loop_
_entity.id
_entity.type
_entity.pdbx_description
1 polymer ?
#
loop_
_entity_poly.entity_id
_entity_poly.type
_entity_poly.pdbx_seq_one_letter_code
_entity_poly.pdbx_strand_id
1 'polypeptide(L)'
;MRWLCILLGVLWGQMTSAQEPKDLWDLLDRSIQSERTVLPEEISFGAPGLKEERERPELVERGPRVERVVALDRPVDPNSYVVGPGDGFVVYIWGQVNQYHDLTVTPEGKLIVPYVEPIKVAGLTLAEAKRRVIQKVQERYRAKVSVELKSL
;
A
#
# COMPACT_ATOMS: atom_id res chain seq x y z
N MET A 1 -44.42 12.44 67.78
CA MET A 1 -43.50 13.50 68.23
C MET A 1 -42.08 12.97 68.12
N ARG A 2 -41.27 13.43 67.17
CA ARG A 2 -40.37 14.58 67.31
C ARG A 2 -39.31 14.41 68.42
N TRP A 3 -38.23 13.74 68.02
CA TRP A 3 -36.81 14.02 68.31
C TRP A 3 -36.32 13.68 69.73
N LEU A 4 -35.75 12.47 69.83
CA LEU A 4 -35.04 11.96 71.00
C LEU A 4 -33.60 12.51 71.01
N CYS A 5 -33.32 13.34 72.00
CA CYS A 5 -32.00 13.84 72.33
C CYS A 5 -31.17 12.76 73.04
N ILE A 6 -29.94 12.56 72.54
CA ILE A 6 -28.69 12.43 73.31
C ILE A 6 -28.42 11.08 74.01
N LEU A 7 -27.32 10.44 73.56
CA LEU A 7 -26.47 9.42 74.19
C LEU A 7 -26.91 7.94 74.16
N LEU A 8 -26.74 7.32 73.00
CA LEU A 8 -26.50 5.88 72.78
C LEU A 8 -25.36 5.82 71.76
N GLY A 9 -24.21 5.23 72.05
CA GLY A 9 -24.07 3.79 72.17
C GLY A 9 -23.22 3.32 70.98
N VAL A 10 -21.93 3.19 71.24
CA VAL A 10 -20.86 2.52 70.48
C VAL A 10 -21.36 1.57 69.37
N LEU A 11 -20.88 1.72 68.12
CA LEU A 11 -20.50 0.60 67.24
C LEU A 11 -19.90 1.09 65.90
N TRP A 12 -18.70 0.58 65.57
CA TRP A 12 -18.06 0.44 64.24
C TRP A 12 -17.98 1.69 63.32
N GLY A 13 -16.86 2.11 62.77
CA GLY A 13 -15.53 1.51 62.67
C GLY A 13 -14.72 2.41 61.72
N GLN A 14 -13.49 2.67 62.10
CA GLN A 14 -12.45 3.16 61.19
C GLN A 14 -12.27 2.10 60.10
N MET A 15 -12.54 2.40 58.82
CA MET A 15 -12.01 1.72 57.63
C MET A 15 -12.73 2.26 56.40
N THR A 16 -12.11 2.66 55.29
CA THR A 16 -10.71 2.59 54.88
C THR A 16 -10.54 3.64 53.80
N SER A 17 -9.42 4.34 53.84
CA SER A 17 -8.83 4.97 52.65
C SER A 17 -8.81 3.96 51.50
N ALA A 18 -8.99 4.47 50.28
CA ALA A 18 -8.87 3.72 49.04
C ALA A 18 -7.64 2.79 49.03
N GLN A 19 -7.83 1.54 48.60
CA GLN A 19 -6.75 0.70 48.10
C GLN A 19 -7.05 0.33 46.64
N GLU A 20 -6.03 0.56 45.82
CA GLU A 20 -5.96 0.60 44.36
C GLU A 20 -5.71 -0.80 43.71
N PRO A 21 -5.73 -0.91 42.37
CA PRO A 21 -5.98 -2.13 41.59
C PRO A 21 -4.77 -3.07 41.47
N LYS A 22 -4.44 -3.79 42.55
CA LYS A 22 -3.41 -4.83 42.53
C LYS A 22 -3.95 -6.23 42.15
N ASP A 23 -5.23 -6.48 42.37
CA ASP A 23 -5.83 -7.81 42.22
C ASP A 23 -6.10 -8.22 40.76
N LEU A 24 -6.17 -7.28 39.81
CA LEU A 24 -6.45 -7.59 38.39
C LEU A 24 -5.24 -8.16 37.64
N TRP A 25 -4.03 -7.76 38.02
CA TRP A 25 -2.80 -8.28 37.43
C TRP A 25 -2.45 -9.68 37.97
N ASP A 26 -2.81 -9.96 39.22
CA ASP A 26 -2.69 -11.28 39.85
C ASP A 26 -3.68 -12.33 39.30
N LEU A 27 -4.74 -11.88 38.61
CA LEU A 27 -5.67 -12.73 37.87
C LEU A 27 -5.17 -13.04 36.45
N LEU A 28 -4.42 -12.11 35.84
CA LEU A 28 -3.83 -12.30 34.51
C LEU A 28 -2.62 -13.25 34.53
N ASP A 29 -1.76 -13.14 35.54
CA ASP A 29 -0.59 -14.01 35.70
C ASP A 29 -0.98 -15.49 35.93
N ARG A 30 -2.13 -15.73 36.56
CA ARG A 30 -2.66 -17.08 36.81
C ARG A 30 -3.20 -17.77 35.56
N SER A 31 -3.70 -17.05 34.56
CA SER A 31 -4.20 -17.67 33.32
C SER A 31 -3.07 -18.01 32.36
N ILE A 32 -2.02 -17.18 32.27
CA ILE A 32 -0.85 -17.43 31.41
C ILE A 32 -0.04 -18.65 31.88
N GLN A 33 -0.03 -18.93 33.18
CA GLN A 33 0.66 -20.10 33.74
C GLN A 33 -0.08 -21.43 33.50
N SER A 34 -1.41 -21.44 33.35
CA SER A 34 -2.16 -22.70 33.15
C SER A 34 -2.01 -23.27 31.74
N GLU A 35 -1.79 -22.42 30.73
CA GLU A 35 -1.63 -22.82 29.33
C GLU A 35 -0.28 -23.46 28.99
N ARG A 36 0.72 -23.36 29.88
CA ARG A 36 2.06 -23.95 29.65
C ARG A 36 2.19 -25.43 29.98
N THR A 37 1.16 -26.08 30.52
CA THR A 37 1.26 -27.46 31.05
C THR A 37 0.96 -28.56 30.03
N VAL A 38 0.66 -28.23 28.76
CA VAL A 38 0.19 -29.24 27.79
C VAL A 38 0.96 -29.18 26.46
N LEU A 39 2.29 -29.32 26.47
CA LEU A 39 3.02 -29.87 25.33
C LEU A 39 4.24 -30.68 25.84
N PRO A 40 4.26 -32.02 25.70
CA PRO A 40 5.38 -32.83 26.15
C PRO A 40 6.65 -32.62 25.30
N GLU A 41 7.78 -32.64 25.99
CA GLU A 41 9.14 -32.75 25.46
C GLU A 41 9.39 -34.11 24.76
N GLU A 42 10.19 -34.06 23.68
CA GLU A 42 10.82 -35.16 22.90
C GLU A 42 9.91 -35.95 21.93
N ILE A 43 10.24 -36.13 20.63
CA ILE A 43 11.44 -36.76 20.07
C ILE A 43 11.90 -36.11 18.73
N SER A 44 13.22 -35.94 18.64
CA SER A 44 14.10 -35.31 17.62
C SER A 44 14.07 -35.88 16.20
N PHE A 45 14.29 -35.03 15.18
CA PHE A 45 15.16 -35.35 14.01
C PHE A 45 15.70 -34.07 13.32
N GLY A 46 17.02 -33.84 13.41
CA GLY A 46 17.76 -32.88 12.58
C GLY A 46 19.11 -32.47 13.17
N ALA A 47 20.20 -32.86 12.51
CA ALA A 47 21.55 -32.96 13.10
C ALA A 47 22.17 -31.65 13.64
N PRO A 48 22.95 -31.71 14.74
CA PRO A 48 23.84 -30.64 15.16
C PRO A 48 25.06 -30.60 14.23
N GLY A 49 25.20 -29.52 13.46
CA GLY A 49 26.35 -29.42 12.54
C GLY A 49 26.35 -28.28 11.53
N LEU A 50 25.49 -27.26 11.64
CA LEU A 50 25.63 -26.04 10.85
C LEU A 50 26.19 -24.96 11.76
N LYS A 51 27.50 -24.76 11.65
CA LYS A 51 28.20 -23.60 12.17
C LYS A 51 27.39 -22.36 11.82
N GLU A 52 27.24 -21.48 12.81
CA GLU A 52 26.98 -20.06 12.65
C GLU A 52 27.26 -19.58 11.22
N GLU A 53 26.23 -19.47 10.38
CA GLU A 53 26.22 -18.50 9.29
C GLU A 53 25.98 -17.15 9.97
N ARG A 54 27.01 -16.74 10.73
CA ARG A 54 27.28 -15.36 11.07
C ARG A 54 27.29 -14.63 9.73
N GLU A 55 26.39 -13.66 9.63
CA GLU A 55 26.44 -12.57 8.67
C GLU A 55 26.16 -12.96 7.21
N ARG A 56 24.88 -12.88 6.81
CA ARG A 56 24.56 -12.30 5.49
C ARG A 56 23.91 -10.93 5.64
N PRO A 57 24.69 -9.88 5.92
CA PRO A 57 24.31 -8.55 5.53
C PRO A 57 24.56 -8.45 4.02
N GLU A 58 23.55 -8.75 3.23
CA GLU A 58 23.37 -8.00 1.99
C GLU A 58 21.88 -7.84 1.78
N LEU A 59 21.38 -6.79 2.41
CA LEU A 59 20.40 -5.93 1.78
C LEU A 59 20.82 -5.84 0.31
N VAL A 60 20.10 -6.52 -0.59
CA VAL A 60 20.19 -6.16 -2.00
C VAL A 60 19.65 -4.76 -2.03
N GLU A 61 20.56 -3.80 -1.88
CA GLU A 61 20.38 -2.45 -2.34
C GLU A 61 19.92 -2.65 -3.78
N ARG A 62 18.61 -2.58 -3.99
CA ARG A 62 18.11 -2.04 -5.23
C ARG A 62 18.65 -0.61 -5.19
N GLY A 63 19.91 -0.46 -5.60
CA GLY A 63 20.54 0.83 -5.78
C GLY A 63 19.54 1.72 -6.50
N PRO A 64 19.55 3.03 -6.24
CA PRO A 64 18.49 3.93 -6.68
C PRO A 64 18.14 3.57 -8.11
N ARG A 65 16.88 3.16 -8.37
CA ARG A 65 16.43 2.91 -9.74
C ARG A 65 16.68 4.24 -10.42
N VAL A 66 17.75 4.30 -11.20
CA VAL A 66 18.12 5.52 -11.91
C VAL A 66 17.11 5.59 -13.03
N GLU A 67 15.92 6.10 -12.73
CA GLU A 67 14.99 6.56 -13.74
C GLU A 67 15.80 7.57 -14.53
N ARG A 68 16.11 7.22 -15.78
CA ARG A 68 16.77 8.12 -16.70
C ARG A 68 15.79 9.24 -16.96
N VAL A 69 15.85 10.30 -16.16
CA VAL A 69 15.09 11.50 -16.40
C VAL A 69 15.77 12.20 -17.57
N VAL A 70 15.24 11.98 -18.78
CA VAL A 70 15.69 12.71 -19.96
C VAL A 70 15.21 14.15 -19.79
N ALA A 71 16.14 15.05 -19.43
CA ALA A 71 15.85 16.47 -19.35
C ALA A 71 15.67 17.04 -20.77
N LEU A 72 14.49 17.57 -21.05
CA LEU A 72 14.20 18.24 -22.32
C LEU A 72 14.52 19.74 -22.21
N ASP A 73 15.16 20.28 -23.24
CA ASP A 73 15.48 21.70 -23.39
C ASP A 73 14.24 22.53 -23.78
N ARG A 74 13.26 21.89 -24.42
CA ARG A 74 12.05 22.53 -24.93
C ARG A 74 10.84 21.58 -24.95
N PRO A 75 9.60 22.10 -25.04
CA PRO A 75 8.42 21.28 -25.25
C PRO A 75 8.51 20.46 -26.54
N VAL A 76 7.99 19.24 -26.49
CA VAL A 76 7.89 18.35 -27.65
C VAL A 76 6.83 18.89 -28.60
N ASP A 77 7.19 19.12 -29.87
CA ASP A 77 6.24 19.50 -30.91
C ASP A 77 5.41 18.26 -31.33
N PRO A 78 4.08 18.27 -31.13
CA PRO A 78 3.25 17.11 -31.40
C PRO A 78 3.19 16.68 -32.87
N ASN A 79 3.50 17.58 -33.81
CA ASN A 79 3.39 17.29 -35.24
C ASN A 79 4.67 16.71 -35.84
N SER A 80 5.81 16.88 -35.17
CA SER A 80 7.12 16.38 -35.63
C SER A 80 7.66 15.22 -34.80
N TYR A 81 7.29 15.13 -33.53
CA TYR A 81 7.71 14.01 -32.68
C TYR A 81 7.06 12.70 -33.11
N VAL A 82 7.88 11.68 -33.34
CA VAL A 82 7.45 10.33 -33.69
C VAL A 82 7.49 9.45 -32.45
N VAL A 83 6.37 8.82 -32.13
CA VAL A 83 6.23 7.96 -30.95
C VAL A 83 7.04 6.69 -31.10
N GLY A 84 7.83 6.36 -30.08
CA GLY A 84 8.70 5.20 -30.00
C GLY A 84 8.32 4.20 -28.89
N PRO A 85 8.86 2.98 -28.93
CA PRO A 85 8.82 2.07 -27.77
C PRO A 85 9.54 2.68 -26.56
N GLY A 86 8.97 2.52 -25.37
CA GLY A 86 9.50 3.11 -24.14
C GLY A 86 8.87 4.45 -23.77
N ASP A 87 8.25 5.15 -24.73
CA ASP A 87 7.54 6.40 -24.46
C ASP A 87 6.45 6.20 -23.40
N GLY A 88 6.38 7.12 -22.45
CA GLY A 88 5.37 7.13 -21.39
C GLY A 88 4.19 8.01 -21.77
N PHE A 89 2.98 7.48 -21.61
CA PHE A 89 1.72 8.19 -21.82
C PHE A 89 0.88 8.17 -20.55
N VAL A 90 0.24 9.29 -20.27
CA VAL A 90 -0.83 9.38 -19.28
C VAL A 90 -2.16 9.45 -20.00
N VAL A 91 -3.08 8.56 -19.66
CA VAL A 91 -4.46 8.55 -20.15
C VAL A 91 -5.38 8.86 -18.99
N TYR A 92 -6.06 10.00 -19.06
CA TYR A 92 -7.05 10.40 -18.08
C TYR A 92 -8.45 10.26 -18.68
N ILE A 93 -9.33 9.54 -17.99
CA ILE A 93 -10.70 9.27 -18.40
C ILE A 93 -11.62 9.86 -17.33
N TRP A 94 -12.60 10.68 -17.71
CA TRP A 94 -13.53 11.30 -16.75
C TRP A 94 -14.96 11.43 -17.27
N GLY A 95 -15.91 11.55 -16.34
CA GLY A 95 -17.34 11.68 -16.61
C GLY A 95 -18.14 10.74 -15.73
N GLN A 96 -18.68 9.68 -16.32
CA GLN A 96 -19.37 8.63 -15.55
C GLN A 96 -18.41 7.78 -14.72
N VAL A 97 -17.16 7.66 -15.18
CA VAL A 97 -16.05 7.01 -14.47
C VAL A 97 -14.84 7.92 -14.51
N ASN A 98 -14.05 7.92 -13.45
CA ASN A 98 -12.79 8.65 -13.37
C ASN A 98 -11.65 7.63 -13.22
N GLN A 99 -10.73 7.61 -14.17
CA GLN A 99 -9.57 6.70 -14.16
C GLN A 99 -8.33 7.44 -14.64
N TYR A 100 -7.20 7.10 -14.02
CA TYR A 100 -5.88 7.59 -14.38
C TYR A 100 -5.00 6.38 -14.70
N HIS A 101 -4.41 6.36 -15.89
CA HIS A 101 -3.54 5.29 -16.35
C HIS A 101 -2.20 5.86 -16.80
N ASP A 102 -1.13 5.36 -16.20
CA ASP A 102 0.26 5.63 -16.59
C ASP A 102 0.79 4.44 -17.36
N LEU A 103 0.98 4.62 -18.66
CA LEU A 103 1.14 3.55 -19.63
C LEU A 103 2.43 3.76 -20.41
N THR A 104 3.15 2.68 -20.68
CA THR A 104 4.37 2.72 -21.50
C THR A 104 4.11 2.05 -22.83
N VAL A 105 4.62 2.63 -23.92
CA VAL A 105 4.59 2.01 -25.24
C VAL A 105 5.45 0.74 -25.21
N THR A 106 4.84 -0.38 -25.54
CA THR A 106 5.53 -1.68 -25.54
C THR A 106 6.63 -1.75 -26.60
N PRO A 107 7.58 -2.69 -26.51
CA PRO A 107 8.56 -2.96 -27.57
C PRO A 107 7.93 -3.25 -28.94
N GLU A 108 6.69 -3.75 -28.98
CA GLU A 108 5.92 -3.96 -30.21
C GLU A 108 5.27 -2.68 -30.77
N GLY A 109 5.44 -1.54 -30.08
CA GLY A 109 4.91 -0.26 -30.48
C GLY A 109 3.42 -0.05 -30.18
N LYS A 110 2.90 -0.74 -29.15
CA LYS A 110 1.49 -0.70 -28.76
C LYS A 110 1.31 -0.05 -27.40
N LEU A 111 0.18 0.62 -27.20
CA LEU A 111 -0.28 1.11 -25.91
C LEU A 111 -1.39 0.20 -25.40
N ILE A 112 -1.27 -0.28 -24.16
CA ILE A 112 -2.23 -1.21 -23.55
C ILE A 112 -3.08 -0.44 -22.54
N VAL A 113 -4.29 -0.04 -22.95
CA VAL A 113 -5.25 0.65 -22.07
C VAL A 113 -6.24 -0.40 -21.54
N PRO A 114 -6.56 -0.43 -20.23
CA PRO A 114 -7.51 -1.39 -19.69
C PRO A 114 -8.85 -1.41 -20.44
N TYR A 115 -9.38 -2.61 -20.69
CA TYR A 115 -10.63 -2.86 -21.41
C TYR A 115 -10.69 -2.41 -22.88
N VAL A 116 -9.62 -1.83 -23.43
CA VAL A 116 -9.48 -1.45 -24.83
C VAL A 116 -8.52 -2.43 -25.51
N GLU A 117 -8.75 -2.72 -26.79
CA GLU A 117 -7.80 -3.51 -27.58
C GLU A 117 -6.42 -2.82 -27.67
N PRO A 118 -5.31 -3.57 -27.83
CA PRO A 118 -3.97 -3.00 -27.98
C PRO A 118 -3.91 -1.97 -29.11
N ILE A 119 -3.47 -0.74 -28.81
CA ILE A 119 -3.50 0.38 -29.75
C ILE A 119 -2.10 0.57 -30.35
N LYS A 120 -1.93 0.38 -31.66
CA LYS A 120 -0.64 0.66 -32.33
C LYS A 120 -0.41 2.18 -32.42
N VAL A 121 0.65 2.64 -31.75
CA VAL A 121 1.03 4.06 -31.65
C VAL A 121 2.42 4.37 -32.20
N ALA A 122 3.34 3.39 -32.20
CA ALA A 122 4.70 3.63 -32.68
C ALA A 122 4.74 3.95 -34.17
N GLY A 123 5.64 4.87 -34.53
CA GLY A 123 5.81 5.36 -35.91
C GLY A 123 4.78 6.41 -36.33
N LEU A 124 3.84 6.77 -35.47
CA LEU A 124 2.93 7.90 -35.67
C LEU A 124 3.53 9.18 -35.09
N THR A 125 3.09 10.33 -35.59
CA THR A 125 3.31 11.58 -34.86
C THR A 125 2.57 11.55 -33.52
N LEU A 126 3.05 12.30 -32.52
CA LEU A 126 2.37 12.40 -31.22
C LEU A 126 0.91 12.85 -31.37
N ALA A 127 0.64 13.80 -32.27
CA ALA A 127 -0.71 14.27 -32.54
C ALA A 127 -1.62 13.15 -33.08
N GLU A 128 -1.11 12.32 -34.00
CA GLU A 128 -1.84 11.16 -34.54
C GLU A 128 -2.06 10.07 -33.49
N ALA A 129 -1.04 9.76 -32.70
CA ALA A 129 -1.13 8.80 -31.61
C ALA A 129 -2.18 9.23 -30.59
N LYS A 130 -2.14 10.49 -30.13
CA LYS A 130 -3.15 11.05 -29.21
C LYS A 130 -4.56 10.92 -29.78
N ARG A 131 -4.79 11.34 -31.04
CA ARG A 131 -6.11 11.21 -31.69
C ARG A 131 -6.59 9.76 -31.73
N ARG A 132 -5.72 8.83 -32.12
CA ARG A 132 -6.07 7.40 -32.21
C ARG A 132 -6.42 6.80 -30.84
N VAL A 133 -5.63 7.11 -29.82
CA VAL A 133 -5.87 6.63 -28.45
C VAL A 133 -7.18 7.21 -27.93
N ILE A 134 -7.41 8.52 -28.06
CA ILE A 134 -8.66 9.18 -27.62
C ILE A 134 -9.87 8.50 -28.28
N GLN A 135 -9.84 8.31 -29.59
CA GLN A 135 -10.94 7.68 -30.32
C GLN A 135 -11.26 6.28 -29.77
N LYS A 136 -10.26 5.40 -29.67
CA LYS A 136 -10.44 4.01 -29.22
C LYS A 136 -10.90 3.92 -27.76
N VAL A 137 -10.38 4.77 -26.89
CA VAL A 137 -10.77 4.81 -25.48
C VAL A 137 -12.20 5.34 -25.34
N GLN A 138 -12.57 6.38 -26.09
CA GLN A 138 -13.94 6.93 -26.10
C GLN A 138 -14.97 5.90 -26.59
N GLU A 139 -14.65 5.12 -27.63
CA GLU A 139 -15.52 4.05 -28.14
C GLU A 139 -15.85 3.00 -27.06
N ARG A 140 -14.88 2.66 -26.21
CA ARG A 140 -15.06 1.66 -25.15
C ARG A 140 -15.69 2.21 -23.88
N TYR A 141 -15.19 3.34 -23.39
CA TYR A 141 -15.55 3.90 -22.09
C TYR A 141 -16.77 4.84 -22.14
N ARG A 142 -17.12 5.35 -23.33
CA ARG A 142 -18.19 6.35 -23.51
C ARG A 142 -18.05 7.57 -22.59
N ALA A 143 -16.81 7.98 -22.32
CA ALA A 143 -16.43 9.04 -21.39
C ALA A 143 -15.51 10.06 -22.07
N LYS A 144 -15.23 11.18 -21.39
CA LYS A 144 -14.24 12.16 -21.86
C LYS A 144 -12.84 11.60 -21.59
N VAL A 145 -11.90 11.90 -22.49
CA VAL A 145 -10.54 11.34 -22.45
C VAL A 145 -9.53 12.43 -22.80
N SER A 146 -8.42 12.45 -22.07
CA SER A 146 -7.21 13.22 -22.38
C SER A 146 -6.02 12.27 -22.42
N VAL A 147 -5.06 12.57 -23.29
CA VAL A 147 -3.86 11.78 -23.48
C VAL A 147 -2.66 12.73 -23.52
N GLU A 148 -1.70 12.51 -22.64
CA GLU A 148 -0.49 13.30 -22.51
C GLU A 148 0.78 12.46 -22.64
N LEU A 149 1.82 13.05 -23.21
CA LEU A 149 3.16 12.46 -23.22
C LEU A 149 3.83 12.79 -21.89
N LYS A 150 4.25 11.76 -21.16
CA LYS A 150 4.83 11.85 -19.81
C LYS A 150 6.35 11.77 -19.84
N SER A 151 6.91 10.85 -20.62
CA SER A 151 8.35 10.59 -20.67
C SER A 151 8.78 10.06 -22.04
N LEU A 152 10.06 10.25 -22.35
CA LEU A 152 10.75 9.74 -23.55
C LEU A 152 11.80 8.68 -23.13
#